data_AF-A0A0B7BSX6-F1
#
_entry.id   AF-A0A0B7BSX6-F1
#
_cell.length_a   1.000
_cell.length_b   1.000
_cell.length_c   1.000
_cell.angle_alpha   90.00
_cell.angle_beta   90.00
_cell.angle_gamma   90.00
#
_symmetry.space_group_name_H-M   'P 1'
#
loop_
_entity.id
_entity.type
_entity.pdbx_description
1 polymer ?
#
loop_
_entity_poly.entity_id
_entity_poly.type
_entity_poly.pdbx_seq_one_letter_code
_entity_poly.pdbx_strand_id
1 'polypeptide(L)'
;SIMKRNFLKLVTTEMKCLRRMLGVTRRDRLRNEDIRKKVGTTSVLNFIKKQQIKWFGHISRLPTDSAPQRAMLLRYSGYKAKGLPRKRWNS
;
A
#
# COMPACT_ATOMS: atom_id res chain seq x y z
N SER A 1 4.56 -14.34 3.66
CA SER A 1 5.09 -13.06 3.15
C SER A 1 4.50 -11.90 3.95
N ILE A 2 5.36 -11.03 4.47
CA ILE A 2 5.03 -9.83 5.27
C ILE A 2 3.93 -8.97 4.60
N MET A 3 3.92 -8.94 3.27
CA MET A 3 2.97 -8.16 2.47
C MET A 3 1.51 -8.62 2.61
N LYS A 4 1.26 -9.95 2.62
CA LYS A 4 -0.11 -10.51 2.73
C LYS A 4 -0.76 -10.18 4.08
N ARG A 5 0.00 -10.25 5.17
CA ARG A 5 -0.48 -9.95 6.53
C ARG A 5 -0.88 -8.48 6.68
N ASN A 6 -0.13 -7.57 6.06
CA ASN A 6 -0.42 -6.14 6.11
C ASN A 6 -1.69 -5.78 5.31
N PHE A 7 -1.93 -6.43 4.16
CA PHE A 7 -3.16 -6.22 3.39
C PHE A 7 -4.42 -6.64 4.16
N LEU A 8 -4.38 -7.78 4.85
CA LEU A 8 -5.51 -8.23 5.67
C LEU A 8 -5.84 -7.24 6.79
N LYS A 9 -4.81 -6.70 7.46
CA LYS A 9 -5.01 -5.66 8.48
C LYS A 9 -5.69 -4.43 7.89
N LEU A 10 -5.23 -3.94 6.74
CA LEU A 10 -5.83 -2.77 6.08
C LEU A 10 -7.31 -2.99 5.72
N VAL A 11 -7.65 -4.13 5.13
CA VAL A 11 -9.04 -4.48 4.80
C VAL A 11 -9.90 -4.59 6.06
N THR A 12 -9.35 -5.14 7.14
CA THR A 12 -10.07 -5.27 8.42
C THR A 12 -10.33 -3.90 9.05
N THR A 13 -9.35 -3.01 9.05
CA THR A 13 -9.49 -1.64 9.56
C THR A 13 -10.48 -0.84 8.72
N GLU A 14 -10.37 -0.91 7.38
CA GLU A 14 -11.34 -0.32 6.44
C GLU A 14 -12.77 -0.76 6.78
N MET A 15 -12.99 -2.07 6.88
CA MET A 15 -14.30 -2.64 7.18
C MET A 15 -14.84 -2.25 8.56
N LYS A 16 -13.96 -2.08 9.56
CA LYS A 16 -14.35 -1.61 10.90
C LYS A 16 -14.84 -0.16 10.84
N CYS A 17 -14.14 0.71 10.11
CA CYS A 17 -14.54 2.10 9.91
C CYS A 17 -15.87 2.21 9.17
N LEU A 18 -16.02 1.53 8.02
CA LEU A 18 -17.23 1.60 7.21
C LEU A 18 -18.47 1.07 7.95
N ARG A 19 -18.31 -0.04 8.70
CA ARG A 19 -19.39 -0.56 9.55
C ARG A 19 -19.81 0.41 10.63
N ARG A 20 -18.84 1.06 11.29
CA ARG A 20 -19.11 2.07 12.33
C ARG A 20 -19.82 3.30 11.76
N MET A 21 -19.42 3.77 10.58
CA MET A 21 -20.07 4.90 9.90
C MET A 21 -21.54 4.61 9.55
N LEU A 22 -21.83 3.39 9.11
CA LEU A 22 -23.20 2.97 8.73
C LEU A 22 -24.03 2.46 9.92
N GLY A 23 -23.46 2.36 11.12
CA GLY A 23 -24.16 1.79 12.28
C GLY A 23 -24.48 0.29 12.16
N VAL A 24 -23.81 -0.44 11.26
CA VAL A 24 -24.06 -1.87 11.01
C VAL A 24 -23.06 -2.75 11.76
N THR A 25 -23.53 -3.87 12.26
CA THR A 25 -22.79 -4.87 13.00
C THR A 25 -22.51 -6.12 12.16
N ARG A 26 -21.87 -7.13 12.76
CA ARG A 26 -21.72 -8.44 12.10
C ARG A 26 -23.02 -9.26 12.08
N ARG A 27 -23.99 -8.93 12.94
CA ARG A 27 -25.29 -9.64 13.03
C ARG A 27 -26.18 -9.36 11.83
N ASP A 28 -26.00 -8.21 11.19
CA ASP A 28 -26.75 -7.81 9.99
C ASP A 28 -26.36 -8.63 8.74
N ARG A 29 -25.30 -9.45 8.82
CA ARG A 29 -24.85 -10.36 7.76
C ARG A 29 -24.66 -9.71 6.38
N LEU A 30 -24.47 -8.40 6.34
CA LEU A 30 -24.19 -7.65 5.11
C LEU A 30 -22.83 -8.02 4.53
N ARG A 31 -22.78 -8.24 3.22
CA ARG A 31 -21.52 -8.50 2.52
C ARG A 31 -20.67 -7.23 2.53
N ASN A 32 -19.36 -7.42 2.58
CA ASN A 32 -18.40 -6.30 2.55
C ASN A 32 -18.51 -5.47 1.27
N GLU A 33 -18.92 -6.09 0.16
CA GLU A 33 -19.17 -5.41 -1.12
C GLU A 33 -20.38 -4.48 -1.04
N ASP A 34 -21.48 -4.92 -0.42
CA ASP A 34 -22.69 -4.11 -0.26
C ASP A 34 -22.45 -2.92 0.66
N ILE A 35 -21.68 -3.13 1.74
CA ILE A 35 -21.24 -2.06 2.64
C ILE A 35 -20.45 -1.00 1.87
N ARG A 36 -19.49 -1.42 1.04
CA ARG A 36 -18.70 -0.50 0.21
C ARG A 36 -19.55 0.24 -0.81
N LYS A 37 -20.47 -0.46 -1.49
CA LYS A 37 -21.42 0.15 -2.44
C LYS A 37 -22.30 1.21 -1.75
N LYS A 38 -22.81 0.92 -0.55
CA LYS A 38 -23.66 1.84 0.21
C LYS A 38 -22.93 3.12 0.63
N VAL A 39 -21.64 3.04 0.96
CA VAL A 39 -20.82 4.24 1.26
C VAL A 39 -20.29 4.89 -0.04
N GLY A 40 -20.37 4.22 -1.19
CA GLY A 40 -19.81 4.71 -2.45
C GLY A 40 -18.28 4.62 -2.52
N THR A 41 -17.66 3.67 -1.81
CA THR A 41 -16.20 3.54 -1.74
C THR A 41 -15.69 2.30 -2.48
N THR A 42 -14.48 2.40 -3.03
CA THR A 42 -13.74 1.23 -3.54
C THR A 42 -12.88 0.62 -2.44
N SER A 43 -12.49 -0.65 -2.57
CA SER A 43 -11.59 -1.29 -1.60
C SER A 43 -10.29 -0.51 -1.40
N VAL A 44 -9.84 -0.40 -0.14
CA VAL A 44 -8.53 0.19 0.22
C VAL A 44 -7.36 -0.44 -0.56
N LEU A 45 -7.46 -1.73 -0.92
CA LEU A 45 -6.44 -2.40 -1.71
C LEU A 45 -6.39 -1.88 -3.14
N ASN A 46 -7.54 -1.56 -3.74
CA ASN A 46 -7.60 -0.99 -5.09
C ASN A 46 -7.05 0.43 -5.09
N PHE A 47 -7.34 1.21 -4.05
CA PHE A 47 -6.74 2.53 -3.86
C PHE A 47 -5.21 2.43 -3.80
N ILE A 48 -4.67 1.56 -2.94
CA ILE A 48 -3.21 1.37 -2.80
C ILE A 48 -2.58 0.94 -4.12
N LYS A 49 -3.17 -0.03 -4.82
CA LYS A 49 -2.70 -0.46 -6.15
C LYS A 49 -2.66 0.70 -7.15
N LYS A 50 -3.71 1.52 -7.20
CA LYS A 50 -3.77 2.70 -8.07
C LYS A 50 -2.66 3.70 -7.75
N GLN A 51 -2.38 3.94 -6.47
CA GLN A 51 -1.28 4.82 -6.06
C GLN A 51 0.09 4.23 -6.38
N GLN A 52 0.28 2.92 -6.22
CA GLN A 52 1.51 2.24 -6.61
C GLN A 52 1.78 2.37 -8.11
N ILE A 53 0.75 2.22 -8.97
CA ILE A 53 0.88 2.41 -10.42
C ILE A 53 1.24 3.87 -10.74
N LYS A 54 0.58 4.84 -10.10
CA LYS A 54 0.90 6.26 -10.27
C LYS A 54 2.34 6.58 -9.89
N TRP A 55 2.78 6.08 -8.74
CA TRP A 55 4.15 6.25 -8.25
C TRP A 55 5.16 5.59 -9.19
N PHE A 56 4.87 4.38 -9.68
CA PHE A 56 5.70 3.71 -10.66
C PHE A 56 5.81 4.53 -11.94
N GLY A 57 4.69 4.97 -12.52
CA GLY A 57 4.71 5.81 -13.71
C GLY A 57 5.40 7.17 -13.50
N HIS A 58 5.35 7.73 -12.29
CA HIS A 58 6.14 8.91 -11.93
C HIS A 58 7.64 8.60 -11.99
N ILE A 59 8.08 7.51 -11.36
CA ILE A 59 9.48 7.08 -11.39
C ILE A 59 9.94 6.80 -12.81
N SER A 60 9.15 6.07 -13.61
CA SER A 60 9.49 5.74 -15.00
C SER A 60 9.70 6.96 -15.91
N ARG A 61 9.15 8.13 -15.53
CA ARG A 61 9.35 9.40 -16.27
C ARG A 61 10.54 10.21 -15.77
N LEU A 62 11.16 9.84 -14.65
CA LEU A 62 12.35 10.53 -14.15
C LEU A 62 13.59 10.15 -15.00
N PRO A 63 14.55 11.08 -15.15
CA PRO A 63 15.84 10.78 -15.78
C PRO A 63 16.50 9.55 -15.15
N THR A 64 17.22 8.77 -15.96
CA THR A 64 17.90 7.54 -15.53
C THR A 64 18.90 7.76 -14.40
N ASP A 65 19.50 8.94 -14.32
CA ASP A 65 20.47 9.29 -13.27
C ASP A 65 19.82 9.75 -11.95
N SER A 66 18.51 9.96 -11.96
CA SER A 66 17.77 10.30 -10.75
C SER A 66 17.87 9.17 -9.74
N ALA A 67 18.20 9.51 -8.50
CA ALA A 67 18.29 8.55 -7.39
C ALA A 67 17.12 7.54 -7.32
N PRO A 68 15.83 7.93 -7.43
CA PRO A 68 14.72 6.97 -7.39
C PRO A 68 14.68 6.01 -8.59
N GLN A 69 15.01 6.49 -9.80
CA GLN A 69 15.04 5.66 -11.01
C GLN A 69 16.20 4.66 -10.94
N ARG A 70 17.39 5.11 -10.51
CA ARG A 70 18.53 4.23 -10.23
C ARG A 70 18.21 3.18 -9.20
N ALA A 71 17.61 3.56 -8.07
CA ALA A 71 17.23 2.62 -7.02
C ALA A 71 16.22 1.56 -7.53
N MET A 72 15.28 1.98 -8.38
CA MET A 72 14.34 1.07 -9.01
C MET A 72 15.03 0.08 -9.96
N LEU A 73 15.92 0.56 -10.83
CA LEU A 73 16.69 -0.27 -11.74
C LEU A 73 17.60 -1.26 -10.99
N LEU A 74 18.28 -0.81 -9.94
CA LEU A 74 19.13 -1.67 -9.10
C LEU A 74 18.32 -2.78 -8.41
N ARG A 75 17.10 -2.45 -7.93
CA ARG A 75 16.20 -3.44 -7.36
C ARG A 75 15.77 -4.49 -8.40
N TYR A 76 15.60 -4.08 -9.66
CA TYR A 76 15.20 -4.97 -10.76
C TYR A 76 16.37 -5.81 -11.30
N SER A 77 17.58 -5.25 -11.33
CA SER A 77 18.81 -5.96 -11.72
C SER A 77 19.26 -6.99 -10.68
N GLY A 78 18.54 -7.12 -9.55
CA GLY A 78 18.91 -8.02 -8.46
C GLY A 78 20.09 -7.53 -7.63
N TYR A 79 20.62 -6.33 -7.93
CA TYR A 79 21.70 -5.71 -7.18
C TYR A 79 21.18 -5.28 -5.80
N LYS A 80 21.54 -6.04 -4.77
CA LYS A 80 21.39 -5.63 -3.38
C LYS A 80 22.71 -5.00 -2.94
N ALA A 81 22.70 -3.69 -2.67
CA ALA A 81 23.84 -3.06 -2.01
C ALA A 81 24.12 -3.80 -0.69
N LYS A 82 25.28 -4.45 -0.61
CA LYS A 82 25.72 -5.16 0.61
C LYS A 82 26.08 -4.11 1.67
N GLY A 83 25.32 -4.09 2.77
CA GLY A 83 25.67 -3.38 4.01
C GLY A 83 25.50 -1.87 3.95
N LEU A 84 24.45 -1.35 4.60
CA LEU A 84 24.47 0.03 5.08
C LEU A 84 25.34 0.07 6.36
N PRO A 85 26.33 0.96 6.46
CA PRO A 85 26.98 1.22 7.74
C PRO A 85 25.93 1.63 8.78
N ARG A 86 26.04 1.11 10.01
CA ARG A 86 25.23 1.62 11.13
C ARG A 86 25.47 3.12 11.25
N LYS A 87 24.41 3.94 11.23
CA LYS A 87 24.49 5.35 11.65
C LYS A 87 25.11 5.39 13.05
N ARG A 88 26.32 5.91 13.15
CA ARG A 88 26.91 6.35 14.42
C ARG A 88 26.66 7.85 14.53
N TRP A 89 26.17 8.29 15.67
CA TRP A 89 26.22 9.70 16.02
C TRP A 89 27.69 10.00 16.33
N ASN A 90 28.27 11.01 15.68
CA ASN A 90 29.59 11.50 16.04
C ASN A 90 29.44 12.38 17.29
N SER A 91 30.27 12.14 18.29
CA SER A 91 30.70 13.15 19.26
C SER A 91 31.80 13.99 18.65
#